data_AF-A0A9P5T0D0-F1
#
_entry.id   AF-A0A9P5T0D0-F1
#
_cell.length_a   1.000
_cell.length_b   1.000
_cell.length_c   1.000
_cell.angle_alpha   90.00
_cell.angle_beta   90.00
_cell.angle_gamma   90.00
#
_symmetry.space_group_name_H-M   'P 1'
#
loop_
_entity.id
_entity.type
_entity.pdbx_description
1 polymer ?
#
loop_
_entity_poly.entity_id
_entity_poly.type
_entity_poly.pdbx_seq_one_letter_code
_entity_poly.pdbx_strand_id
1 'polypeptide(L)'
;MRAAKIFITDLRDHSVLDKVASLRIDLFGSLALTGIGHGTPDSILMGMEGESPETVETTTIQARLKAIGEHKALTLDSTHRIQFDPAKDLVFHYFESLPQHPNGMRFCAFDAQGDLLATNEYFSIGGGFVVNERTQLAHGENVFYKNEQDKGSKGGNKVVPQTRKSQDLATAALPFTNAQELLELCQRENMTIAQVVLENELRWRSMEEIKEKTFAIWNTMDNAIKNGCLSSDEMLPGRLRVRRRAPGLYKKLLKGLYSTTPHFKDSTVSTGKSQLAGVSHGLTSQVPERGIDKVLPRRATKRLMLPALDYLSVYAIAVNEENAAGGRVVTAPTNGAAGVIPAVLKYYLEFISDNPEQDIMEFLLTTAAIGMLYKRGASISAAEMGCQGEVGVACSMASAGFAAVMGGTVQQVENAAEIGMEHNLGLTCDPIDGLVQIPCIERNALGAVKAVTAAQLALNGDGHHRVTLDQVIETMRQTGNDMQAKYKETSQGGLSVCVPVC
;
A
#
# COMPACT_ATOMS: atom_id res chain seq x y z
N MET A 1 0.38 -13.21 9.33
CA MET A 1 1.22 -12.94 10.51
C MET A 1 0.40 -12.62 11.77
N ARG A 2 -0.28 -11.47 11.88
CA ARG A 2 -1.03 -11.12 13.10
C ARG A 2 -2.02 -12.20 13.56
N ALA A 3 -2.81 -12.77 12.66
CA ALA A 3 -3.76 -13.84 12.99
C ALA A 3 -3.07 -15.07 13.62
N ALA A 4 -1.91 -15.47 13.08
CA ALA A 4 -1.11 -16.57 13.60
C ALA A 4 -0.56 -16.25 15.01
N LYS A 5 -0.02 -15.04 15.19
CA LYS A 5 0.45 -14.59 16.51
C LYS A 5 -0.66 -14.54 17.55
N ILE A 6 -1.85 -14.05 17.18
CA ILE A 6 -3.03 -14.04 18.06
C ILE A 6 -3.39 -15.48 18.45
N PHE A 7 -3.46 -16.40 17.50
CA PHE A 7 -3.76 -17.80 17.77
C PHE A 7 -2.74 -18.45 18.72
N ILE A 8 -1.45 -18.20 18.54
CA ILE A 8 -0.40 -18.70 19.44
C ILE A 8 -0.50 -18.08 20.84
N THR A 9 -0.77 -16.78 20.92
CA THR A 9 -0.97 -16.08 22.19
C THR A 9 -2.18 -16.67 22.92
N ASP A 10 -3.29 -16.92 22.22
CA ASP A 10 -4.49 -17.55 22.77
C ASP A 10 -4.16 -18.96 23.31
N LEU A 11 -3.39 -19.77 22.58
CA LEU A 11 -2.97 -21.10 23.03
C LEU A 11 -2.10 -21.06 24.29
N ARG A 12 -1.22 -20.06 24.39
CA ARG A 12 -0.36 -19.83 25.55
C ARG A 12 -1.18 -19.39 26.76
N ASP A 13 -2.09 -18.43 26.58
CA ASP A 13 -2.93 -17.88 27.65
C ASP A 13 -3.88 -18.92 28.25
N HIS A 14 -4.26 -19.94 27.46
CA HIS A 14 -5.06 -21.07 27.92
C HIS A 14 -4.22 -22.28 28.39
N SER A 15 -2.90 -22.16 28.45
CA SER A 15 -1.96 -23.22 28.85
C SER A 15 -2.11 -24.51 28.02
N VAL A 16 -2.37 -24.36 26.73
CA VAL A 16 -2.55 -25.47 25.77
C VAL A 16 -1.32 -25.64 24.86
N LEU A 17 -0.48 -24.61 24.73
CA LEU A 17 0.67 -24.59 23.82
C LEU A 17 1.59 -25.81 23.94
N ASP A 18 1.94 -26.21 25.17
CA ASP A 18 2.85 -27.34 25.43
C ASP A 18 2.27 -28.70 25.02
N LYS A 19 0.94 -28.80 24.86
CA LYS A 19 0.24 -30.03 24.46
C LYS A 19 0.12 -30.18 22.94
N VAL A 20 0.39 -29.12 22.19
CA VAL A 20 0.27 -29.12 20.73
C VAL A 20 1.38 -30.00 20.15
N ALA A 21 1.02 -31.03 19.38
CA ALA A 21 1.98 -31.87 18.66
C ALA A 21 2.01 -31.58 17.16
N SER A 22 0.90 -31.12 16.60
CA SER A 22 0.78 -30.75 15.18
C SER A 22 -0.21 -29.60 14.97
N LEU A 23 -0.07 -28.89 13.85
CA LEU A 23 -0.95 -27.82 13.42
C LEU A 23 -1.46 -28.08 12.01
N ARG A 24 -2.67 -27.61 11.71
CA ARG A 24 -3.21 -27.50 10.35
C ARG A 24 -3.73 -26.09 10.14
N ILE A 25 -3.45 -25.54 8.97
CA ILE A 25 -3.78 -24.18 8.60
C ILE A 25 -4.47 -24.21 7.25
N ASP A 26 -5.74 -23.83 7.21
CA ASP A 26 -6.57 -23.80 6.00
C ASP A 26 -6.75 -22.34 5.54
N LEU A 27 -6.40 -22.03 4.29
CA LEU A 27 -6.57 -20.73 3.65
C LEU A 27 -7.70 -20.78 2.63
N PHE A 28 -8.58 -19.77 2.62
CA PHE A 28 -9.80 -19.76 1.81
C PHE A 28 -9.85 -18.56 0.85
N GLY A 29 -10.64 -18.70 -0.22
CA GLY A 29 -11.05 -17.62 -1.12
C GLY A 29 -9.90 -16.82 -1.72
N SER A 30 -10.03 -15.50 -1.72
CA SER A 30 -9.02 -14.57 -2.27
C SER A 30 -7.65 -14.75 -1.62
N LEU A 31 -7.60 -15.03 -0.32
CA LEU A 31 -6.35 -15.26 0.40
C LEU A 31 -5.63 -16.53 -0.08
N ALA A 32 -6.37 -17.57 -0.48
CA ALA A 32 -5.78 -18.76 -1.08
C ALA A 32 -5.27 -18.49 -2.50
N LEU A 33 -6.02 -17.72 -3.29
CA LEU A 33 -5.70 -17.41 -4.69
C LEU A 33 -4.44 -16.55 -4.85
N THR A 34 -4.32 -15.47 -4.07
CA THR A 34 -3.18 -14.53 -4.16
C THR A 34 -2.12 -14.78 -3.09
N GLY A 35 -2.39 -15.66 -2.13
CA GLY A 35 -1.58 -15.82 -0.93
C GLY A 35 -0.11 -16.14 -1.18
N ILE A 36 0.19 -16.96 -2.19
CA ILE A 36 1.58 -17.29 -2.56
C ILE A 36 2.32 -16.04 -3.04
N GLY A 37 1.71 -15.26 -3.94
CA GLY A 37 2.29 -14.02 -4.45
C GLY A 37 2.42 -12.93 -3.39
N HIS A 38 1.56 -12.96 -2.37
CA HIS A 38 1.58 -12.04 -1.23
C HIS A 38 2.44 -12.53 -0.04
N GLY A 39 3.12 -13.68 -0.14
CA GLY A 39 3.91 -14.22 0.97
C GLY A 39 3.06 -14.56 2.22
N THR A 40 1.79 -14.91 2.02
CA THR A 40 0.87 -15.28 3.11
C THR A 40 1.35 -16.51 3.89
N PRO A 41 1.81 -17.61 3.24
CA PRO A 41 2.34 -18.77 3.97
C PRO A 41 3.53 -18.37 4.84
N ASP A 42 4.49 -17.66 4.26
CA ASP A 42 5.69 -17.15 4.92
C ASP A 42 5.32 -16.32 6.16
N SER A 43 4.39 -15.39 5.97
CA SER A 43 3.89 -14.51 7.01
C SER A 43 3.16 -15.25 8.13
N ILE A 44 2.47 -16.36 7.82
CA ILE A 44 1.81 -17.19 8.83
C ILE A 44 2.84 -17.94 9.66
N LEU A 45 3.83 -18.54 9.01
CA LEU A 45 4.88 -19.31 9.69
C LEU A 45 5.68 -18.44 10.66
N MET A 46 6.11 -17.25 10.23
CA MET A 46 6.80 -16.31 11.13
C MET A 46 5.91 -15.91 12.31
N GLY A 47 4.63 -15.66 12.07
CA GLY A 47 3.67 -15.36 13.14
C GLY A 47 3.46 -16.52 14.12
N MET A 48 3.55 -17.77 13.64
CA MET A 48 3.49 -18.97 14.50
C MET A 48 4.73 -19.10 15.40
N GLU A 49 5.89 -18.63 14.94
CA GLU A 49 7.11 -18.58 15.74
C GLU A 49 7.12 -17.42 16.77
N GLY A 50 6.04 -16.61 16.82
CA GLY A 50 5.85 -15.51 17.78
C GLY A 50 6.19 -14.11 17.23
N GLU A 51 6.61 -14.03 15.97
CA GLU A 51 7.03 -12.76 15.34
C GLU A 51 5.86 -11.81 15.09
N SER A 52 6.17 -10.51 15.08
CA SER A 52 5.22 -9.45 14.75
C SER A 52 5.67 -8.72 13.48
N PRO A 53 4.74 -8.27 12.62
CA PRO A 53 5.12 -7.57 11.39
C PRO A 53 5.93 -6.29 11.65
N GLU A 54 5.72 -5.64 12.80
CA GLU A 54 6.44 -4.43 13.20
C GLU A 54 7.87 -4.67 13.64
N THR A 55 8.22 -5.88 14.09
CA THR A 55 9.52 -6.16 14.75
C THR A 55 10.33 -7.24 14.05
N VAL A 56 9.71 -8.05 13.20
CA VAL A 56 10.38 -9.17 12.52
C VAL A 56 11.59 -8.70 11.71
N GLU A 57 12.69 -9.41 11.82
CA GLU A 57 13.90 -9.13 11.03
C GLU A 57 13.75 -9.73 9.63
N THR A 58 13.40 -8.88 8.67
CA THR A 58 13.05 -9.27 7.29
C THR A 58 14.14 -10.06 6.56
N THR A 59 15.42 -9.79 6.87
CA THR A 59 16.56 -10.48 6.24
C THR A 59 16.67 -11.95 6.62
N THR A 60 16.09 -12.36 7.76
CA THR A 60 16.17 -13.74 8.27
C THR A 60 15.05 -14.64 7.80
N ILE A 61 13.95 -14.06 7.27
CA ILE A 61 12.71 -14.79 6.94
C ILE A 61 12.99 -15.95 5.99
N GLN A 62 13.69 -15.70 4.88
CA GLN A 62 13.95 -16.73 3.86
C GLN A 62 14.81 -17.89 4.40
N ALA A 63 15.78 -17.60 5.26
CA ALA A 63 16.61 -18.64 5.89
C ALA A 63 15.78 -19.53 6.84
N ARG A 64 14.89 -18.92 7.64
CA ARG A 64 14.00 -19.64 8.56
C ARG A 64 12.99 -20.51 7.82
N LEU A 65 12.38 -19.99 6.75
CA LEU A 65 11.44 -20.76 5.93
C LEU A 65 12.09 -21.99 5.30
N LYS A 66 13.33 -21.84 4.81
CA LYS A 66 14.12 -22.96 4.30
C LYS A 66 14.37 -24.01 5.37
N ALA A 67 14.74 -23.60 6.59
CA ALA A 67 14.95 -24.51 7.71
C ALA A 67 13.66 -25.26 8.10
N ILE A 68 12.50 -24.58 8.13
CA ILE A 68 11.20 -25.20 8.40
C ILE A 68 10.88 -26.26 7.34
N GLY A 69 11.09 -25.94 6.05
CA GLY A 69 10.87 -26.88 4.94
C GLY A 69 11.80 -28.10 4.97
N GLU A 70 13.08 -27.91 5.29
CA GLU A 70 14.08 -28.99 5.33
C GLU A 70 13.89 -29.91 6.55
N HIS A 71 13.66 -29.33 7.72
CA HIS A 71 13.54 -30.08 8.97
C HIS A 71 12.13 -30.58 9.25
N LYS A 72 11.12 -30.10 8.50
CA LYS A 72 9.71 -30.41 8.71
C LYS A 72 9.28 -30.22 10.17
N ALA A 73 9.74 -29.12 10.75
CA ALA A 73 9.48 -28.77 12.14
C ALA A 73 9.32 -27.27 12.27
N LEU A 74 8.43 -26.85 13.17
CA LEU A 74 8.13 -25.45 13.46
C LEU A 74 8.28 -25.21 14.97
N THR A 75 8.85 -24.07 15.36
CA THR A 75 9.04 -23.73 16.78
C THR A 75 8.00 -22.69 17.19
N LEU A 76 6.92 -23.14 17.82
CA LEU A 76 5.81 -22.29 18.27
C LEU A 76 6.26 -21.34 19.39
N ASP A 77 5.91 -20.06 19.25
CA ASP A 77 6.31 -18.98 20.18
C ASP A 77 7.80 -19.01 20.56
N SER A 78 8.66 -19.48 19.66
CA SER A 78 10.09 -19.71 19.90
C SER A 78 10.43 -20.63 21.10
N THR A 79 9.46 -21.39 21.61
CA THR A 79 9.60 -22.22 22.82
C THR A 79 9.32 -23.70 22.58
N HIS A 80 8.28 -24.02 21.82
CA HIS A 80 7.79 -25.39 21.69
C HIS A 80 7.91 -25.91 20.25
N ARG A 81 8.76 -26.92 20.04
CA ARG A 81 9.01 -27.47 18.70
C ARG A 81 8.02 -28.58 18.38
N ILE A 82 7.31 -28.43 17.26
CA ILE A 82 6.33 -29.39 16.76
C ILE A 82 6.74 -29.97 15.40
N GLN A 83 6.14 -31.10 15.05
CA GLN A 83 6.22 -31.63 13.69
C GLN A 83 5.29 -30.80 12.79
N PHE A 84 5.84 -30.27 11.69
CA PHE A 84 5.10 -29.44 10.76
C PHE A 84 5.68 -29.57 9.36
N ASP A 85 4.92 -30.12 8.43
CA ASP A 85 5.25 -30.21 7.01
C ASP A 85 4.44 -29.17 6.23
N PRO A 86 5.04 -28.03 5.82
CA PRO A 86 4.32 -26.98 5.09
C PRO A 86 3.55 -27.48 3.86
N ALA A 87 4.01 -28.55 3.21
CA ALA A 87 3.33 -29.09 2.02
C ALA A 87 2.03 -29.86 2.36
N LYS A 88 1.86 -30.29 3.62
CA LYS A 88 0.68 -31.04 4.08
C LYS A 88 -0.21 -30.20 4.98
N ASP A 89 0.42 -29.39 5.83
CA ASP A 89 -0.24 -28.73 6.95
C ASP A 89 -0.74 -27.32 6.59
N LEU A 90 -0.26 -26.73 5.48
CA LEU A 90 -0.85 -25.54 4.86
C LEU A 90 -1.71 -25.94 3.66
N VAL A 91 -3.03 -25.87 3.84
CA VAL A 91 -4.01 -26.27 2.84
C VAL A 91 -4.63 -25.04 2.19
N PHE A 92 -4.65 -25.02 0.86
CA PHE A 92 -5.23 -23.93 0.07
C PHE A 92 -6.56 -24.36 -0.54
N HIS A 93 -7.64 -23.71 -0.11
CA HIS A 93 -8.99 -23.91 -0.63
C HIS A 93 -9.31 -22.82 -1.65
N TYR A 94 -8.89 -23.03 -2.89
CA TYR A 94 -8.98 -22.02 -3.97
C TYR A 94 -10.43 -21.69 -4.41
N PHE A 95 -11.37 -22.63 -4.23
CA PHE A 95 -12.75 -22.51 -4.71
C PHE A 95 -13.78 -22.47 -3.57
N GLU A 96 -13.31 -22.48 -2.32
CA GLU A 96 -14.16 -22.35 -1.15
C GLU A 96 -13.85 -21.02 -0.45
N SER A 97 -14.90 -20.31 -0.07
CA SER A 97 -14.80 -19.07 0.70
C SER A 97 -15.64 -19.22 1.96
N LEU A 98 -15.13 -18.71 3.06
CA LEU A 98 -15.92 -18.56 4.28
C LEU A 98 -17.01 -17.48 4.06
N PRO A 99 -18.20 -17.63 4.66
CA PRO A 99 -19.35 -16.79 4.34
C PRO A 99 -19.19 -15.32 4.76
N GLN A 100 -18.31 -15.01 5.71
CA GLN A 100 -18.16 -13.66 6.28
C GLN A 100 -17.27 -12.75 5.43
N HIS A 101 -16.16 -13.25 4.89
CA HIS A 101 -15.21 -12.45 4.11
C HIS A 101 -14.33 -13.36 3.24
N PRO A 102 -13.99 -12.96 1.99
CA PRO A 102 -13.21 -13.79 1.05
C PRO A 102 -11.79 -14.10 1.52
N ASN A 103 -11.19 -13.26 2.37
CA ASN A 103 -9.87 -13.49 2.95
C ASN A 103 -9.96 -14.22 4.29
N GLY A 104 -10.40 -15.48 4.26
CA GLY A 104 -10.57 -16.33 5.44
C GLY A 104 -9.38 -17.25 5.68
N MET A 105 -9.07 -17.51 6.95
CA MET A 105 -8.11 -18.53 7.38
C MET A 105 -8.61 -19.25 8.64
N ARG A 106 -8.32 -20.54 8.75
CA ARG A 106 -8.64 -21.37 9.92
C ARG A 106 -7.37 -22.02 10.45
N PHE A 107 -7.16 -21.93 11.75
CA PHE A 107 -6.08 -22.62 12.44
C PHE A 107 -6.65 -23.73 13.30
N CYS A 108 -6.04 -24.91 13.22
CA CYS A 108 -6.39 -26.08 14.03
C CYS A 108 -5.13 -26.62 14.71
N ALA A 109 -5.19 -26.85 16.02
CA ALA A 109 -4.11 -27.43 16.80
C ALA A 109 -4.52 -28.80 17.36
N PHE A 110 -3.62 -29.78 17.25
CA PHE A 110 -3.87 -31.16 17.66
C PHE A 110 -2.82 -31.63 18.66
N ASP A 111 -3.21 -32.54 19.56
CA ASP A 111 -2.28 -33.21 20.48
C ASP A 111 -1.57 -34.41 19.83
N ALA A 112 -0.78 -35.14 20.62
CA ALA A 112 -0.03 -36.30 20.17
C ALA A 112 -0.91 -37.50 19.80
N GLN A 113 -2.16 -37.52 20.26
CA GLN A 113 -3.16 -38.55 19.96
C GLN A 113 -3.94 -38.22 18.68
N GLY A 114 -3.84 -36.97 18.21
CA GLY A 114 -4.57 -36.46 17.04
C GLY A 114 -5.90 -35.80 17.40
N ASP A 115 -6.17 -35.57 18.69
CA ASP A 115 -7.39 -34.91 19.13
C ASP A 115 -7.27 -33.39 18.96
N LEU A 116 -8.35 -32.75 18.51
CA LEU A 116 -8.40 -31.30 18.28
C LEU A 116 -8.42 -30.55 19.62
N LEU A 117 -7.33 -29.83 19.90
CA LEU A 117 -7.18 -29.00 21.10
C LEU A 117 -7.83 -27.64 20.96
N ALA A 118 -7.65 -26.99 19.80
CA ALA A 118 -8.17 -25.66 19.54
C ALA A 118 -8.42 -25.45 18.04
N THR A 119 -9.45 -24.68 17.74
CA THR A 119 -9.72 -24.21 16.39
C THR A 119 -10.22 -22.78 16.43
N ASN A 120 -9.76 -21.94 15.51
CA ASN A 120 -10.28 -20.58 15.38
C ASN A 120 -10.21 -20.10 13.93
N GLU A 121 -11.19 -19.29 13.55
CA GLU A 121 -11.30 -18.67 12.23
C GLU A 121 -11.00 -17.19 12.32
N TYR A 122 -10.19 -16.72 11.38
CA TYR A 122 -9.80 -15.33 11.27
C TYR A 122 -10.01 -14.83 9.85
N PHE A 123 -10.32 -13.54 9.73
CA PHE A 123 -10.54 -12.86 8.47
C PHE A 123 -9.62 -11.66 8.38
N SER A 124 -8.93 -11.51 7.25
CA SER A 124 -8.12 -10.32 6.97
C SER A 124 -8.93 -9.31 6.16
N ILE A 125 -9.35 -8.23 6.79
CA ILE A 125 -10.30 -7.24 6.23
C ILE A 125 -9.62 -6.00 5.62
N GLY A 126 -8.36 -6.13 5.20
CA GLY A 126 -7.54 -5.04 4.64
C GLY A 126 -6.75 -4.25 5.70
N GLY A 127 -5.70 -3.54 5.27
CA GLY A 127 -4.85 -2.71 6.15
C GLY A 127 -4.08 -3.46 7.24
N GLY A 128 -4.02 -4.80 7.17
CA GLY A 128 -3.40 -5.63 8.22
C GLY A 128 -4.30 -5.90 9.43
N PHE A 129 -5.58 -5.50 9.37
CA PHE A 129 -6.56 -5.82 10.41
C PHE A 129 -7.04 -7.27 10.29
N VAL A 130 -7.23 -7.90 11.45
CA VAL A 130 -7.68 -9.29 11.58
C VAL A 130 -8.87 -9.31 12.54
N VAL A 131 -9.95 -9.97 12.12
CA VAL A 131 -11.14 -10.20 12.95
C VAL A 131 -11.44 -11.68 13.05
N ASN A 132 -12.15 -12.06 14.11
CA ASN A 132 -12.79 -13.36 14.25
C ASN A 132 -14.30 -13.17 14.41
N GLU A 133 -15.09 -14.26 14.38
CA GLU A 133 -16.55 -14.21 14.49
C GLU A 133 -17.04 -13.45 15.74
N ARG A 134 -16.28 -13.51 16.85
CA ARG A 134 -16.63 -12.84 18.11
C ARG A 134 -16.30 -11.34 18.13
N THR A 135 -15.47 -10.86 17.20
CA THR A 135 -14.97 -9.47 17.16
C THR A 135 -15.45 -8.70 15.95
N GLN A 136 -16.20 -9.35 15.04
CA GLN A 136 -16.75 -8.74 13.84
C GLN A 136 -18.00 -7.90 14.16
N LEU A 137 -17.89 -6.57 14.11
CA LEU A 137 -19.05 -5.67 14.01
C LEU A 137 -19.49 -5.53 12.55
N ALA A 138 -20.76 -5.19 12.33
CA ALA A 138 -21.43 -5.17 11.02
C ALA A 138 -20.78 -4.27 9.93
N HIS A 139 -19.74 -3.50 10.26
CA HIS A 139 -19.03 -2.61 9.34
C HIS A 139 -17.49 -2.66 9.46
N GLY A 140 -16.91 -3.76 9.95
CA GLY A 140 -15.45 -3.92 9.99
C GLY A 140 -14.75 -3.02 11.02
N GLU A 141 -15.47 -2.57 12.04
CA GLU A 141 -14.89 -2.01 13.27
C GLU A 141 -14.46 -3.16 14.18
N ASN A 142 -13.21 -3.10 14.66
CA ASN A 142 -12.58 -4.17 15.42
C ASN A 142 -12.71 -3.89 16.92
N VAL A 143 -13.28 -4.83 17.67
CA VAL A 143 -13.31 -4.76 19.15
C VAL A 143 -11.94 -5.09 19.77
N PHE A 144 -11.10 -5.87 19.06
CA PHE A 144 -9.89 -6.46 19.64
C PHE A 144 -8.83 -5.44 20.09
N TYR A 145 -8.78 -4.25 19.47
CA TYR A 145 -7.86 -3.19 19.88
C TYR A 145 -8.44 -2.22 20.94
N LYS A 146 -9.70 -2.39 21.35
CA LYS A 146 -10.33 -1.55 22.39
C LYS A 146 -10.27 -2.16 23.80
N ASN A 147 -10.05 -3.47 23.94
CA ASN A 147 -10.22 -4.16 25.22
C ASN A 147 -8.95 -4.87 25.70
N GLU A 148 -7.96 -4.11 26.20
CA GLU A 148 -7.01 -4.65 27.20
C GLU A 148 -7.50 -4.44 28.65
N GLN A 149 -8.65 -3.82 28.86
CA GLN A 149 -9.23 -3.64 30.19
C GLN A 149 -10.74 -3.81 30.18
N ASP A 150 -11.23 -5.04 30.07
CA ASP A 150 -12.49 -5.38 30.76
C ASP A 150 -12.61 -6.88 31.00
N LYS A 151 -12.11 -7.31 32.16
CA LYS A 151 -12.38 -8.64 32.70
C LYS A 151 -13.79 -8.64 33.30
N GLY A 152 -14.75 -9.15 32.54
CA GLY A 152 -15.88 -9.87 33.09
C GLY A 152 -17.24 -9.46 32.56
N SER A 153 -17.92 -10.39 31.88
CA SER A 153 -19.20 -10.92 32.37
C SER A 153 -19.70 -12.06 31.48
N LYS A 154 -20.15 -13.12 32.15
CA LYS A 154 -20.78 -14.32 31.59
C LYS A 154 -22.16 -14.00 31.04
N GLY A 155 -22.58 -14.74 30.01
CA GLY A 155 -24.00 -14.95 29.72
C GLY A 155 -24.31 -14.96 28.23
N GLY A 156 -24.61 -16.14 27.70
CA GLY A 156 -25.10 -16.29 26.33
C GLY A 156 -26.51 -15.72 26.15
N ASN A 157 -26.74 -15.06 25.02
CA ASN A 157 -28.02 -15.17 24.31
C ASN A 157 -27.88 -14.65 22.86
N LYS A 158 -28.62 -15.29 21.96
CA LYS A 158 -28.73 -15.00 20.53
C LYS A 158 -28.94 -13.51 20.25
N VAL A 159 -28.19 -12.94 19.30
CA VAL A 159 -28.38 -11.57 18.82
C VAL A 159 -28.88 -11.57 17.38
N VAL A 160 -30.13 -11.10 17.22
CA VAL A 160 -30.78 -10.67 15.98
C VAL A 160 -30.23 -9.28 15.60
N PRO A 161 -30.05 -8.93 14.31
CA PRO A 161 -29.27 -7.76 13.91
C PRO A 161 -29.99 -6.46 14.26
N GLN A 162 -29.49 -5.76 15.27
CA GLN A 162 -29.88 -4.38 15.57
C GLN A 162 -28.88 -3.40 14.97
N THR A 163 -29.44 -2.41 14.30
CA THR A 163 -28.84 -1.16 13.81
C THR A 163 -27.75 -0.58 14.69
N ARG A 164 -26.73 0.03 14.06
CA ARG A 164 -25.56 0.74 14.64
C ARG A 164 -25.86 1.30 16.03
N LYS A 165 -25.34 0.65 17.08
CA LYS A 165 -25.41 1.21 18.44
C LYS A 165 -24.42 2.35 18.56
N SER A 166 -24.92 3.47 19.05
CA SER A 166 -24.28 4.76 19.35
C SER A 166 -23.13 4.72 20.39
N GLN A 167 -22.51 3.57 20.64
CA GLN A 167 -21.51 3.40 21.69
C GLN A 167 -20.08 3.79 21.26
N ASP A 168 -19.74 3.71 19.97
CA ASP A 168 -18.38 4.05 19.48
C ASP A 168 -18.16 5.56 19.26
N LEU A 169 -19.24 6.33 19.06
CA LEU A 169 -19.22 7.80 19.01
C LEU A 169 -18.93 8.45 20.37
N ALA A 170 -19.01 7.69 21.48
CA ALA A 170 -18.95 8.23 22.83
C ALA A 170 -17.52 8.47 23.38
N THR A 171 -16.46 8.22 22.61
CA THR A 171 -15.06 8.31 23.11
C THR A 171 -14.21 9.42 22.48
N ALA A 172 -14.53 9.87 21.27
CA ALA A 172 -13.79 10.95 20.61
C ALA A 172 -14.29 12.32 21.07
N ALA A 173 -13.39 13.32 21.15
CA ALA A 173 -13.74 14.68 21.57
C ALA A 173 -14.64 15.38 20.54
N LEU A 174 -14.29 15.19 19.27
CA LEU A 174 -14.85 15.84 18.09
C LEU A 174 -15.12 14.77 17.02
N PRO A 175 -16.12 13.90 17.22
CA PRO A 175 -16.41 12.83 16.27
C PRO A 175 -16.99 13.37 14.96
N PHE A 176 -16.64 12.74 13.84
CA PHE A 176 -17.20 13.01 12.51
C PHE A 176 -17.37 11.71 11.73
N THR A 177 -18.44 11.61 10.95
CA THR A 177 -18.78 10.40 10.18
C THR A 177 -18.63 10.57 8.67
N ASN A 178 -18.79 11.80 8.17
CA ASN A 178 -18.74 12.14 6.76
C ASN A 178 -17.94 13.45 6.55
N ALA A 179 -17.66 13.78 5.29
CA ALA A 179 -16.84 14.94 4.93
C ALA A 179 -17.55 16.25 5.31
N GLN A 180 -18.86 16.34 5.07
CA GLN A 180 -19.65 17.51 5.44
C GLN A 180 -19.58 17.81 6.95
N GLU A 181 -19.76 16.81 7.81
CA GLU A 181 -19.63 16.95 9.26
C GLU A 181 -18.23 17.41 9.67
N LEU A 182 -17.18 16.90 9.01
CA LEU A 182 -15.80 17.33 9.27
C LEU A 182 -15.61 18.81 8.92
N LEU A 183 -16.16 19.29 7.82
CA LEU A 183 -16.10 20.72 7.45
C LEU A 183 -16.83 21.60 8.47
N GLU A 184 -18.06 21.22 8.82
CA GLU A 184 -18.89 21.96 9.79
C GLU A 184 -18.20 22.03 11.15
N LEU A 185 -17.55 20.95 11.57
CA LEU A 185 -16.76 20.86 12.79
C LEU A 185 -15.53 21.79 12.76
N CYS A 186 -14.76 21.75 11.68
CA CYS A 186 -13.60 22.64 11.51
C CYS A 186 -14.02 24.11 11.52
N GLN A 187 -15.14 24.45 10.88
CA GLN A 187 -15.67 25.81 10.86
C GLN A 187 -16.20 26.26 12.23
N ARG A 188 -16.89 25.36 12.96
CA ARG A 188 -17.46 25.67 14.27
C ARG A 188 -16.39 25.89 15.33
N GLU A 189 -15.37 25.05 15.37
CA GLU A 189 -14.28 25.11 16.36
C GLU A 189 -13.12 26.02 15.91
N ASN A 190 -13.16 26.53 14.67
CA ASN A 190 -12.08 27.30 14.04
C ASN A 190 -10.72 26.56 14.09
N MET A 191 -10.74 25.30 13.66
CA MET A 191 -9.59 24.39 13.68
C MET A 191 -9.28 23.84 12.28
N THR A 192 -8.02 23.48 12.04
CA THR A 192 -7.64 22.69 10.85
C THR A 192 -8.07 21.23 11.01
N ILE A 193 -8.08 20.48 9.91
CA ILE A 193 -8.38 19.04 9.93
C ILE A 193 -7.39 18.29 10.82
N ALA A 194 -6.09 18.63 10.74
CA ALA A 194 -5.07 18.00 11.58
C ALA A 194 -5.29 18.31 13.07
N GLN A 195 -5.69 19.54 13.42
CA GLN A 195 -6.01 19.90 14.80
C GLN A 195 -7.22 19.13 15.34
N VAL A 196 -8.27 18.95 14.54
CA VAL A 196 -9.42 18.11 14.91
C VAL A 196 -9.00 16.67 15.19
N VAL A 197 -8.15 16.08 14.34
CA VAL A 197 -7.62 14.73 14.57
C VAL A 197 -6.73 14.68 15.80
N LEU A 198 -5.89 15.68 16.01
CA LEU A 198 -5.02 15.77 17.19
C LEU A 198 -5.82 15.80 18.49
N GLU A 199 -6.87 16.63 18.56
CA GLU A 199 -7.78 16.71 19.71
C GLU A 199 -8.50 15.37 19.99
N ASN A 200 -8.82 14.63 18.93
CA ASN A 200 -9.37 13.28 19.07
C ASN A 200 -8.31 12.30 19.59
N GLU A 201 -7.09 12.32 19.06
CA GLU A 201 -6.00 11.42 19.48
C GLU A 201 -5.54 11.68 20.92
N LEU A 202 -5.59 12.92 21.38
CA LEU A 202 -5.27 13.32 22.76
C LEU A 202 -6.19 12.69 23.81
N ARG A 203 -7.32 12.09 23.41
CA ARG A 203 -8.19 11.32 24.32
C ARG A 203 -7.59 9.96 24.70
N TRP A 204 -6.73 9.40 23.86
CA TRP A 204 -6.15 8.07 24.08
C TRP A 204 -4.66 8.12 24.44
N ARG A 205 -3.96 9.19 24.06
CA ARG A 205 -2.49 9.28 24.13
C ARG A 205 -2.04 10.69 24.52
N SER A 206 -0.83 10.81 25.06
CA SER A 206 -0.25 12.14 25.32
C SER A 206 0.27 12.78 24.03
N MET A 207 0.48 14.10 24.04
CA MET A 207 1.05 14.82 22.90
C MET A 207 2.43 14.29 22.52
N GLU A 208 3.26 13.96 23.52
CA GLU A 208 4.60 13.39 23.31
C GLU A 208 4.52 12.03 22.63
N GLU A 209 3.60 11.17 23.07
CA GLU A 209 3.40 9.84 22.47
C GLU A 209 2.90 9.94 21.03
N ILE A 210 1.98 10.86 20.74
CA ILE A 210 1.49 11.12 19.37
C ILE A 210 2.63 11.61 18.48
N LYS A 211 3.43 12.58 18.98
CA LYS A 211 4.59 13.12 18.27
C LYS A 211 5.60 12.00 17.97
N GLU A 212 6.00 11.23 18.99
CA GLU A 212 6.96 10.14 18.86
C GLU A 212 6.50 9.07 17.84
N LYS A 213 5.25 8.62 17.94
CA LYS A 213 4.69 7.60 17.03
C LYS A 213 4.57 8.11 15.60
N THR A 214 4.19 9.36 15.42
CA THR A 214 4.08 9.98 14.09
C THR A 214 5.45 10.07 13.42
N PHE A 215 6.50 10.45 14.18
CA PHE A 215 7.86 10.42 13.66
C PHE A 215 8.39 9.00 13.43
N ALA A 216 8.02 8.03 14.27
CA ALA A 216 8.39 6.63 14.03
C ALA A 216 7.81 6.12 12.69
N ILE A 217 6.56 6.49 12.39
CA ILE A 217 5.93 6.22 11.09
C ILE A 217 6.74 6.86 9.95
N TRP A 218 7.01 8.16 10.05
CA TRP A 218 7.78 8.88 9.04
C TRP A 218 9.19 8.30 8.84
N ASN A 219 9.92 8.04 9.92
CA ASN A 219 11.26 7.47 9.86
C ASN A 219 11.25 6.09 9.18
N THR A 220 10.22 5.28 9.43
CA THR A 220 10.07 3.99 8.74
C THR A 220 9.78 4.17 7.25
N MET A 221 8.93 5.13 6.89
CA MET A 221 8.66 5.51 5.51
C MET A 221 9.92 6.01 4.77
N ASP A 222 10.69 6.91 5.37
CA ASP A 222 11.93 7.44 4.80
C ASP A 222 13.00 6.36 4.65
N ASN A 223 13.11 5.46 5.65
CA ASN A 223 14.00 4.30 5.55
C ASN A 223 13.59 3.35 4.41
N ALA A 224 12.29 3.13 4.17
CA ALA A 224 11.83 2.33 3.04
C ALA A 224 12.20 2.96 1.68
N ILE A 225 12.06 4.29 1.55
CA ILE A 225 12.54 5.02 0.35
C ILE A 225 14.05 4.82 0.18
N LYS A 226 14.82 5.02 1.26
CA LYS A 226 16.28 4.89 1.24
C LYS A 226 16.71 3.48 0.84
N ASN A 227 16.11 2.45 1.43
CA ASN A 227 16.42 1.06 1.10
C ASN A 227 16.10 0.73 -0.35
N GLY A 228 14.93 1.15 -0.85
CA GLY A 228 14.56 0.95 -2.25
C GLY A 228 15.49 1.67 -3.23
N CYS A 229 15.90 2.91 -2.94
CA CYS A 229 16.82 3.69 -3.77
C CYS A 229 18.26 3.16 -3.74
N LEU A 230 18.71 2.60 -2.61
CA LEU A 230 20.09 2.14 -2.42
C LEU A 230 20.26 0.62 -2.58
N SER A 231 19.19 -0.10 -2.90
CA SER A 231 19.23 -1.54 -3.10
C SER A 231 20.26 -1.95 -4.15
N SER A 232 21.01 -3.01 -3.85
CA SER A 232 21.93 -3.67 -4.78
C SER A 232 21.25 -4.71 -5.66
N ASP A 233 20.02 -5.10 -5.34
CA ASP A 233 19.30 -6.14 -6.06
C ASP A 233 18.88 -5.65 -7.44
N GLU A 234 19.19 -6.42 -8.48
CA GLU A 234 18.77 -6.06 -9.83
C GLU A 234 17.31 -6.41 -10.11
N MET A 235 16.79 -7.48 -9.48
CA MET A 235 15.50 -8.09 -9.79
C MET A 235 14.65 -8.27 -8.53
N LEU A 236 13.34 -8.10 -8.68
CA LEU A 236 12.35 -8.42 -7.65
C LEU A 236 12.14 -9.94 -7.56
N PRO A 237 11.80 -10.47 -6.36
CA PRO A 237 11.47 -11.88 -6.20
C PRO A 237 10.20 -12.25 -6.97
N GLY A 238 9.99 -13.55 -7.21
CA GLY A 238 8.81 -14.06 -7.94
C GLY A 238 9.09 -14.38 -9.41
N ARG A 239 8.06 -14.85 -10.11
CA ARG A 239 8.19 -15.45 -11.46
C ARG A 239 8.30 -14.41 -12.57
N LEU A 240 7.81 -13.19 -12.34
CA LEU A 240 7.76 -12.12 -13.33
C LEU A 240 9.12 -11.52 -13.70
N ARG A 241 10.17 -11.77 -12.89
CA ARG A 241 11.53 -11.24 -13.12
C ARG A 241 11.48 -9.73 -13.45
N VAL A 242 10.80 -8.95 -12.62
CA VAL A 242 10.71 -7.49 -12.79
C VAL A 242 12.01 -6.86 -12.28
N ARG A 243 12.64 -6.02 -13.10
CA ARG A 243 13.86 -5.29 -12.71
C ARG A 243 13.52 -4.16 -11.73
N ARG A 244 14.33 -4.00 -10.67
CA ARG A 244 14.28 -2.81 -9.82
C ARG A 244 14.71 -1.57 -10.62
N ARG A 245 13.89 -0.54 -10.61
CA ARG A 245 14.03 0.71 -11.37
C ARG A 245 14.48 1.85 -10.46
N ALA A 246 14.09 1.84 -9.18
CA ALA A 246 14.39 2.95 -8.26
C ALA A 246 15.89 3.29 -8.16
N PRO A 247 16.83 2.33 -7.97
CA PRO A 247 18.26 2.65 -7.89
C PRO A 247 18.80 3.30 -9.17
N GLY A 248 18.34 2.81 -10.33
CA GLY A 248 18.77 3.33 -11.63
C GLY A 248 18.22 4.73 -11.91
N LEU A 249 16.98 5.00 -11.52
CA LEU A 249 16.35 6.30 -11.68
C LEU A 249 16.91 7.32 -10.69
N TYR A 250 17.11 6.95 -9.43
CA TYR A 250 17.72 7.80 -8.41
C TYR A 250 19.14 8.23 -8.80
N LYS A 251 19.97 7.30 -9.30
CA LYS A 251 21.30 7.63 -9.86
C LYS A 251 21.24 8.60 -11.03
N LYS A 252 20.17 8.60 -11.85
CA LYS A 252 20.00 9.55 -12.96
C LYS A 252 19.64 10.96 -12.48
N LEU A 253 18.84 11.05 -11.42
CA LEU A 253 18.50 12.33 -10.76
C LEU A 253 19.76 12.97 -10.15
N LEU A 254 20.55 12.19 -9.42
CA LEU A 254 21.79 12.66 -8.78
C LEU A 254 22.90 13.06 -9.76
N LYS A 255 22.89 12.55 -11.00
CA LYS A 255 23.89 12.91 -12.03
C LYS A 255 23.85 14.40 -12.44
N GLY A 256 22.85 15.18 -12.00
CA GLY A 256 22.88 16.64 -12.05
C GLY A 256 22.87 17.30 -13.45
N LEU A 257 22.70 18.63 -13.42
CA LEU A 257 22.61 19.55 -14.56
C LEU A 257 23.93 19.74 -15.34
N TYR A 258 25.08 19.45 -14.71
CA TYR A 258 26.42 19.73 -15.27
C TYR A 258 27.09 18.52 -15.94
N SER A 259 26.42 17.37 -16.04
CA SER A 259 27.08 16.14 -16.49
C SER A 259 27.46 16.09 -17.99
N THR A 260 27.03 17.04 -18.83
CA THR A 260 27.48 17.14 -20.23
C THR A 260 27.26 18.55 -20.78
N THR A 261 28.02 19.54 -20.34
CA THR A 261 28.30 20.66 -21.26
C THR A 261 29.29 20.10 -22.28
N PRO A 262 28.97 19.97 -23.58
CA PRO A 262 30.02 19.71 -24.55
C PRO A 262 30.98 20.89 -24.42
N HIS A 263 32.20 20.63 -23.94
CA HIS A 263 33.29 21.56 -24.15
C HIS A 263 33.34 21.77 -25.66
N PHE A 264 32.96 22.96 -26.13
CA PHE A 264 33.31 23.39 -27.47
C PHE A 264 34.83 23.31 -27.49
N LYS A 265 35.38 22.32 -28.19
CA LYS A 265 36.81 22.28 -28.47
C LYS A 265 37.12 23.60 -29.13
N ASP A 266 38.03 24.34 -28.52
CA ASP A 266 38.63 25.54 -29.10
C ASP A 266 38.92 25.25 -30.56
N SER A 267 38.31 26.07 -31.42
CA SER A 267 38.50 26.03 -32.85
C SER A 267 39.95 26.44 -33.13
N THR A 268 40.87 25.50 -33.02
CA THR A 268 42.17 25.61 -33.66
C THR A 268 41.90 25.51 -35.15
N VAL A 269 41.82 26.69 -35.77
CA VAL A 269 41.77 26.89 -37.22
C VAL A 269 42.99 26.19 -37.82
N SER A 270 42.78 24.98 -38.34
CA SER A 270 43.76 24.32 -39.19
C SER A 270 43.73 25.02 -40.55
N THR A 271 44.73 25.86 -40.76
CA THR A 271 45.07 26.45 -42.05
C THR A 271 45.69 25.35 -42.93
N GLY A 272 44.85 24.72 -43.77
CA GLY A 272 45.28 23.70 -44.73
C GLY A 272 44.60 23.91 -46.08
N LYS A 273 45.40 24.24 -47.08
CA LYS A 273 45.02 24.75 -48.41
C LYS A 273 44.15 23.81 -49.24
N SER A 274 43.34 24.43 -50.08
CA SER A 274 42.49 23.82 -51.11
C SER A 274 43.26 22.94 -52.10
N GLN A 275 42.66 21.83 -52.55
CA GLN A 275 42.77 21.38 -53.93
C GLN A 275 41.43 20.80 -54.43
N LEU A 276 40.89 21.42 -55.48
CA LEU A 276 39.83 20.89 -56.33
C LEU A 276 40.38 19.78 -57.24
N ALA A 277 39.63 18.69 -57.39
CA ALA A 277 39.47 17.87 -58.60
C ALA A 277 38.50 16.74 -58.22
N GLY A 278 37.52 16.28 -59.00
CA GLY A 278 37.06 16.54 -60.34
C GLY A 278 35.84 15.64 -60.56
N VAL A 279 34.87 16.12 -61.33
CA VAL A 279 33.63 15.41 -61.67
C VAL A 279 33.94 14.32 -62.71
N SER A 280 33.39 13.12 -62.57
CA SER A 280 33.04 12.30 -63.74
C SER A 280 31.87 11.34 -63.45
N HIS A 281 30.94 11.34 -64.41
CA HIS A 281 29.66 10.65 -64.45
C HIS A 281 29.78 9.13 -64.61
N GLY A 282 28.82 8.41 -64.00
CA GLY A 282 28.42 7.06 -64.39
C GLY A 282 26.91 6.89 -64.17
N LEU A 283 26.13 7.12 -65.23
CA LEU A 283 24.69 6.88 -65.30
C LEU A 283 24.40 5.39 -65.42
N THR A 284 23.59 4.83 -64.53
CA THR A 284 22.76 3.66 -64.85
C THR A 284 21.37 3.79 -64.25
N SER A 285 20.41 3.90 -65.17
CA SER A 285 19.07 3.31 -65.14
C SER A 285 18.14 3.70 -63.99
N GLN A 286 17.27 4.67 -64.32
CA GLN A 286 16.02 4.96 -63.63
C GLN A 286 15.11 3.72 -63.58
N VAL A 287 14.88 3.21 -62.37
CA VAL A 287 13.60 2.62 -61.99
C VAL A 287 12.85 3.72 -61.25
N PRO A 288 11.58 4.05 -61.57
CA PRO A 288 10.80 4.91 -60.71
C PRO A 288 10.41 4.09 -59.47
N GLU A 289 11.33 3.98 -58.52
CA GLU A 289 10.96 3.59 -57.16
C GLU A 289 9.95 4.63 -56.67
N ARG A 290 8.72 4.18 -56.45
CA ARG A 290 7.71 4.94 -55.72
C ARG A 290 8.37 5.45 -54.44
N GLY A 291 8.47 6.77 -54.32
CA GLY A 291 9.14 7.43 -53.21
C GLY A 291 8.73 6.85 -51.86
N ILE A 292 9.68 6.18 -51.21
CA ILE A 292 9.67 5.93 -49.77
C ILE A 292 10.30 7.15 -49.07
N ASP A 293 10.19 8.35 -49.64
CA ASP A 293 10.52 9.59 -48.95
C ASP A 293 9.33 10.03 -48.12
N LYS A 294 9.09 9.30 -47.01
CA LYS A 294 8.25 9.72 -45.88
C LYS A 294 8.40 8.85 -44.64
N VAL A 295 9.53 8.16 -44.46
CA VAL A 295 9.79 7.53 -43.15
C VAL A 295 10.28 8.63 -42.22
N LEU A 296 9.47 9.00 -41.23
CA LEU A 296 9.87 9.89 -40.14
C LEU A 296 11.18 9.34 -39.55
N PRO A 297 12.27 10.12 -39.52
CA PRO A 297 13.55 9.63 -39.03
C PRO A 297 13.41 9.20 -37.56
N ARG A 298 14.08 8.10 -37.20
CA ARG A 298 14.10 7.62 -35.82
C ARG A 298 14.66 8.72 -34.93
N ARG A 299 13.82 9.30 -34.07
CA ARG A 299 14.21 10.38 -33.17
C ARG A 299 15.32 9.88 -32.25
N ALA A 300 16.38 10.67 -32.13
CA ALA A 300 17.41 10.43 -31.12
C ALA A 300 16.76 10.47 -29.73
N THR A 301 17.18 9.56 -28.85
CA THR A 301 16.70 9.51 -27.46
C THR A 301 17.07 10.82 -26.76
N LYS A 302 16.07 11.65 -26.46
CA LYS A 302 16.27 12.85 -25.64
C LYS A 302 16.38 12.44 -24.18
N ARG A 303 17.25 13.12 -23.42
CA ARG A 303 17.26 13.03 -21.96
C ARG A 303 15.98 13.73 -21.47
N LEU A 304 14.97 12.94 -21.10
CA LEU A 304 13.76 13.43 -20.45
C LEU A 304 14.04 13.49 -18.94
N MET A 305 14.05 14.70 -18.39
CA MET A 305 14.09 14.95 -16.95
C MET A 305 12.97 15.93 -16.63
N LEU A 306 12.02 15.51 -15.82
CA LEU A 306 10.94 16.34 -15.28
C LEU A 306 11.07 16.26 -13.76
N PRO A 307 11.92 17.10 -13.13
CA PRO A 307 12.45 16.85 -11.78
C PRO A 307 11.37 16.50 -10.75
N ALA A 308 10.29 17.28 -10.67
CA ALA A 308 9.20 17.03 -9.72
C ALA A 308 8.53 15.65 -9.93
N LEU A 309 8.20 15.32 -11.17
CA LEU A 309 7.57 14.04 -11.52
C LEU A 309 8.52 12.86 -11.29
N ASP A 310 9.80 13.04 -11.61
CA ASP A 310 10.81 12.02 -11.47
C ASP A 310 11.10 11.72 -9.99
N TYR A 311 11.20 12.74 -9.12
CA TYR A 311 11.37 12.54 -7.68
C TYR A 311 10.18 11.80 -7.06
N LEU A 312 8.96 12.26 -7.32
CA LEU A 312 7.73 11.59 -6.84
C LEU A 312 7.67 10.13 -7.30
N SER A 313 7.95 9.90 -8.57
CA SER A 313 7.94 8.54 -9.15
C SER A 313 9.02 7.66 -8.53
N VAL A 314 10.24 8.17 -8.34
CA VAL A 314 11.34 7.41 -7.76
C VAL A 314 11.06 7.01 -6.33
N TYR A 315 10.56 7.93 -5.50
CA TYR A 315 10.23 7.64 -4.10
C TYR A 315 9.11 6.61 -3.98
N ALA A 316 8.05 6.75 -4.78
CA ALA A 316 6.95 5.79 -4.78
C ALA A 316 7.40 4.41 -5.26
N ILE A 317 8.18 4.34 -6.34
CA ILE A 317 8.73 3.08 -6.87
C ILE A 317 9.66 2.44 -5.83
N ALA A 318 10.51 3.22 -5.17
CA ALA A 318 11.44 2.70 -4.17
C ALA A 318 10.71 1.96 -3.04
N VAL A 319 9.66 2.57 -2.49
CA VAL A 319 8.85 1.96 -1.42
C VAL A 319 8.12 0.72 -1.91
N ASN A 320 7.52 0.75 -3.10
CA ASN A 320 6.80 -0.41 -3.62
C ASN A 320 7.71 -1.56 -4.07
N GLU A 321 8.93 -1.26 -4.54
CA GLU A 321 9.96 -2.28 -4.80
C GLU A 321 10.44 -2.91 -3.49
N GLU A 322 10.59 -2.12 -2.43
CA GLU A 322 10.90 -2.63 -1.10
C GLU A 322 9.79 -3.52 -0.54
N ASN A 323 8.52 -3.11 -0.69
CA ASN A 323 7.36 -3.92 -0.35
C ASN A 323 7.35 -5.25 -1.12
N ALA A 324 7.53 -5.21 -2.44
CA ALA A 324 7.55 -6.40 -3.28
C ALA A 324 8.70 -7.35 -2.96
N ALA A 325 9.78 -6.84 -2.35
CA ALA A 325 10.91 -7.64 -1.89
C ALA A 325 10.73 -8.22 -0.48
N GLY A 326 9.62 -7.92 0.22
CA GLY A 326 9.38 -8.35 1.60
C GLY A 326 10.13 -7.51 2.64
N GLY A 327 10.58 -6.31 2.26
CA GLY A 327 11.20 -5.35 3.17
C GLY A 327 10.19 -4.67 4.10
N ARG A 328 10.70 -3.88 5.03
CA ARG A 328 9.86 -3.16 6.01
C ARG A 328 9.20 -1.96 5.36
N VAL A 329 7.87 -1.92 5.40
CA VAL A 329 7.06 -0.81 4.86
C VAL A 329 5.94 -0.43 5.83
N VAL A 330 5.39 0.78 5.65
CA VAL A 330 4.23 1.27 6.41
C VAL A 330 2.99 1.21 5.52
N THR A 331 1.88 0.72 6.07
CA THR A 331 0.57 0.71 5.38
C THR A 331 0.08 2.13 5.17
N ALA A 332 -0.34 2.46 3.94
CA ALA A 332 -0.82 3.80 3.60
C ALA A 332 -1.90 3.82 2.50
N PRO A 333 -3.12 3.29 2.71
CA PRO A 333 -3.61 2.58 3.90
C PRO A 333 -3.35 1.07 3.86
N THR A 334 -2.79 0.54 2.76
CA THR A 334 -2.38 -0.86 2.61
C THR A 334 -0.93 -0.94 2.13
N ASN A 335 -0.33 -2.13 2.19
CA ASN A 335 1.03 -2.35 1.67
C ASN A 335 1.10 -2.13 0.15
N GLY A 336 0.04 -2.48 -0.59
CA GLY A 336 -0.04 -2.27 -2.04
C GLY A 336 -0.02 -0.80 -2.45
N ALA A 337 -0.48 0.09 -1.57
CA ALA A 337 -0.52 1.54 -1.77
C ALA A 337 0.54 2.31 -0.96
N ALA A 338 1.52 1.60 -0.37
CA ALA A 338 2.46 2.16 0.60
C ALA A 338 3.34 3.29 0.05
N GLY A 339 3.54 3.40 -1.27
CA GLY A 339 4.47 4.37 -1.85
C GLY A 339 3.93 5.78 -2.05
N VAL A 340 2.61 5.98 -2.10
CA VAL A 340 2.02 7.28 -2.47
C VAL A 340 2.29 8.35 -1.41
N ILE A 341 1.84 8.11 -0.17
CA ILE A 341 2.01 9.02 0.98
C ILE A 341 3.48 9.40 1.22
N PRO A 342 4.43 8.45 1.38
CA PRO A 342 5.80 8.81 1.68
C PRO A 342 6.49 9.52 0.52
N ALA A 343 6.14 9.22 -0.74
CA ALA A 343 6.69 9.93 -1.88
C ALA A 343 6.31 11.42 -1.89
N VAL A 344 5.04 11.71 -1.64
CA VAL A 344 4.53 13.09 -1.61
C VAL A 344 5.10 13.85 -0.41
N LEU A 345 5.11 13.23 0.77
CA LEU A 345 5.68 13.85 1.98
C LEU A 345 7.19 14.09 1.84
N LYS A 346 7.95 13.12 1.34
CA LYS A 346 9.40 13.28 1.10
C LYS A 346 9.70 14.42 0.14
N TYR A 347 8.95 14.50 -0.96
CA TYR A 347 9.09 15.59 -1.92
C TYR A 347 8.81 16.96 -1.28
N TYR A 348 7.71 17.08 -0.52
CA TYR A 348 7.39 18.31 0.17
C TYR A 348 8.48 18.72 1.17
N LEU A 349 8.97 17.78 2.00
CA LEU A 349 9.99 18.05 3.01
C LEU A 349 11.35 18.43 2.42
N GLU A 350 11.73 17.86 1.27
CA GLU A 350 13.03 18.14 0.65
C GLU A 350 13.08 19.45 -0.14
N PHE A 351 11.95 19.85 -0.75
CA PHE A 351 11.95 20.94 -1.74
C PHE A 351 11.12 22.16 -1.34
N ILE A 352 10.25 22.06 -0.33
CA ILE A 352 9.27 23.10 0.00
C ILE A 352 9.26 23.46 1.48
N SER A 353 9.31 22.48 2.39
CA SER A 353 9.13 22.70 3.83
C SER A 353 10.22 23.57 4.46
N ASP A 354 9.80 24.56 5.25
CA ASP A 354 10.66 25.35 6.13
C ASP A 354 10.70 24.79 7.57
N ASN A 355 9.66 24.07 7.99
CA ASN A 355 9.55 23.48 9.34
C ASN A 355 9.11 21.99 9.27
N PRO A 356 10.05 21.07 8.98
CA PRO A 356 9.75 19.66 8.77
C PRO A 356 9.00 18.99 9.91
N GLU A 357 9.30 19.31 11.17
CA GLU A 357 8.67 18.66 12.32
C GLU A 357 7.17 18.92 12.40
N GLN A 358 6.77 20.17 12.20
CA GLN A 358 5.36 20.56 12.23
C GLN A 358 4.62 20.04 11.00
N ASP A 359 5.25 20.15 9.84
CA ASP A 359 4.63 19.76 8.58
C ASP A 359 4.40 18.25 8.47
N ILE A 360 5.28 17.43 9.05
CA ILE A 360 5.07 15.97 9.16
C ILE A 360 3.78 15.67 9.94
N MET A 361 3.57 16.34 11.08
CA MET A 361 2.38 16.15 11.90
C MET A 361 1.12 16.61 11.15
N GLU A 362 1.13 17.82 10.59
CA GLU A 362 -0.02 18.36 9.84
C GLU A 362 -0.39 17.46 8.66
N PHE A 363 0.61 17.01 7.90
CA PHE A 363 0.42 16.14 6.75
C PHE A 363 -0.19 14.79 7.18
N LEU A 364 0.44 14.10 8.12
CA LEU A 364 0.01 12.74 8.51
C LEU A 364 -1.34 12.74 9.21
N LEU A 365 -1.62 13.71 10.09
CA LEU A 365 -2.93 13.83 10.76
C LEU A 365 -4.04 14.18 9.76
N THR A 366 -3.78 15.07 8.79
CA THR A 366 -4.74 15.37 7.71
C THR A 366 -5.00 14.13 6.85
N THR A 367 -3.95 13.40 6.45
CA THR A 367 -4.12 12.16 5.67
C THR A 367 -4.93 11.12 6.45
N ALA A 368 -4.76 11.04 7.76
CA ALA A 368 -5.51 10.13 8.62
C ALA A 368 -7.00 10.47 8.63
N ALA A 369 -7.38 11.76 8.73
CA ALA A 369 -8.78 12.18 8.67
C ALA A 369 -9.47 11.68 7.40
N ILE A 370 -8.83 11.88 6.24
CA ILE A 370 -9.36 11.45 4.94
C ILE A 370 -9.45 9.92 4.88
N GLY A 371 -8.44 9.21 5.37
CA GLY A 371 -8.48 7.75 5.48
C GLY A 371 -9.65 7.24 6.35
N MET A 372 -9.97 7.94 7.44
CA MET A 372 -11.11 7.62 8.30
C MET A 372 -12.45 7.78 7.56
N LEU A 373 -12.60 8.83 6.74
CA LEU A 373 -13.81 9.04 5.93
C LEU A 373 -14.03 7.87 4.97
N TYR A 374 -13.00 7.45 4.23
CA TYR A 374 -13.10 6.29 3.33
C TYR A 374 -13.39 4.99 4.09
N LYS A 375 -12.77 4.76 5.24
CA LYS A 375 -13.01 3.55 6.04
C LYS A 375 -14.42 3.48 6.64
N ARG A 376 -15.03 4.63 6.96
CA ARG A 376 -16.41 4.71 7.50
C ARG A 376 -17.47 4.67 6.41
N GLY A 377 -17.23 5.36 5.29
CA GLY A 377 -18.16 5.45 4.17
C GLY A 377 -18.08 4.26 3.21
N ALA A 378 -16.93 3.59 3.13
CA ALA A 378 -16.67 2.47 2.24
C ALA A 378 -15.62 1.51 2.84
N SER A 379 -15.14 0.55 2.05
CA SER A 379 -14.03 -0.31 2.46
C SER A 379 -12.71 0.14 1.81
N ILE A 380 -11.61 -0.04 2.53
CA ILE A 380 -10.24 0.15 2.05
C ILE A 380 -9.61 -1.17 1.56
N SER A 381 -10.40 -2.25 1.52
CA SER A 381 -9.96 -3.58 1.08
C SER A 381 -10.04 -3.72 -0.44
N ALA A 382 -8.95 -4.11 -1.09
CA ALA A 382 -8.96 -4.44 -2.51
C ALA A 382 -9.89 -5.61 -2.86
N ALA A 383 -10.04 -6.58 -1.95
CA ALA A 383 -10.98 -7.69 -2.11
C ALA A 383 -12.45 -7.23 -2.17
N GLU A 384 -12.77 -6.05 -1.64
CA GLU A 384 -14.14 -5.51 -1.62
C GLU A 384 -14.34 -4.41 -2.65
N MET A 385 -13.40 -3.46 -2.76
CA MET A 385 -13.56 -2.24 -3.56
C MET A 385 -12.61 -2.15 -4.75
N GLY A 386 -11.70 -3.09 -4.94
CA GLY A 386 -10.64 -2.98 -5.96
C GLY A 386 -9.54 -1.98 -5.56
N CYS A 387 -8.69 -1.61 -6.52
CA CYS A 387 -7.50 -0.80 -6.25
C CYS A 387 -7.83 0.68 -5.98
N GLN A 388 -9.03 1.14 -6.36
CA GLN A 388 -9.55 2.44 -5.91
C GLN A 388 -9.62 2.54 -4.37
N GLY A 389 -9.94 1.44 -3.68
CA GLY A 389 -9.98 1.39 -2.21
C GLY A 389 -8.60 1.39 -1.54
N GLU A 390 -7.53 1.19 -2.31
CA GLU A 390 -6.15 1.18 -1.83
C GLU A 390 -5.38 2.39 -2.37
N VAL A 391 -4.95 2.33 -3.64
CA VAL A 391 -4.14 3.39 -4.27
C VAL A 391 -4.97 4.65 -4.50
N GLY A 392 -6.26 4.52 -4.81
CA GLY A 392 -7.16 5.67 -4.92
C GLY A 392 -7.29 6.41 -3.60
N VAL A 393 -7.51 5.67 -2.50
CA VAL A 393 -7.57 6.23 -1.14
C VAL A 393 -6.24 6.87 -0.77
N ALA A 394 -5.11 6.21 -1.02
CA ALA A 394 -3.78 6.78 -0.76
C ALA A 394 -3.51 8.07 -1.55
N CYS A 395 -3.94 8.12 -2.82
CA CYS A 395 -3.88 9.32 -3.66
C CYS A 395 -4.71 10.46 -3.07
N SER A 396 -5.95 10.19 -2.69
CA SER A 396 -6.83 11.17 -2.04
C SER A 396 -6.27 11.68 -0.71
N MET A 397 -5.81 10.77 0.16
CA MET A 397 -5.15 11.10 1.42
C MET A 397 -3.93 12.00 1.22
N ALA A 398 -3.04 11.65 0.28
CA ALA A 398 -1.85 12.44 -0.02
C ALA A 398 -2.17 13.80 -0.66
N SER A 399 -3.25 13.89 -1.46
CA SER A 399 -3.71 15.16 -2.06
C SER A 399 -4.14 16.14 -0.96
N ALA A 400 -4.93 15.65 0.00
CA ALA A 400 -5.37 16.44 1.14
C ALA A 400 -4.20 16.86 2.04
N GLY A 401 -3.32 15.91 2.38
CA GLY A 401 -2.12 16.20 3.17
C GLY A 401 -1.25 17.27 2.53
N PHE A 402 -1.01 17.17 1.22
CA PHE A 402 -0.22 18.16 0.48
C PHE A 402 -0.93 19.52 0.43
N ALA A 403 -2.23 19.56 0.18
CA ALA A 403 -3.00 20.82 0.20
C ALA A 403 -2.97 21.51 1.57
N ALA A 404 -3.03 20.75 2.67
CA ALA A 404 -3.00 21.30 4.02
C ALA A 404 -1.65 21.94 4.36
N VAL A 405 -0.54 21.24 4.11
CA VAL A 405 0.81 21.80 4.38
C VAL A 405 1.17 22.97 3.47
N MET A 406 0.57 23.06 2.28
CA MET A 406 0.69 24.22 1.40
C MET A 406 -0.15 25.43 1.85
N GLY A 407 -0.89 25.32 2.95
CA GLY A 407 -1.70 26.40 3.51
C GLY A 407 -3.09 26.54 2.88
N GLY A 408 -3.62 25.48 2.26
CA GLY A 408 -4.98 25.46 1.72
C GLY A 408 -6.04 25.59 2.81
N THR A 409 -7.19 26.17 2.46
CA THR A 409 -8.37 26.18 3.34
C THR A 409 -8.93 24.77 3.52
N VAL A 410 -9.74 24.55 4.56
CA VAL A 410 -10.38 23.25 4.81
C VAL A 410 -11.18 22.76 3.58
N GLN A 411 -11.86 23.68 2.89
CA GLN A 411 -12.59 23.38 1.66
C GLN A 411 -11.67 23.00 0.49
N GLN A 412 -10.51 23.65 0.36
CA GLN A 412 -9.51 23.27 -0.64
C GLN A 412 -8.87 21.91 -0.33
N VAL A 413 -8.66 21.59 0.96
CA VAL A 413 -8.13 20.29 1.39
C VAL A 413 -9.10 19.17 1.05
N GLU A 414 -10.40 19.36 1.32
CA GLU A 414 -11.43 18.40 0.92
C GLU A 414 -11.53 18.29 -0.61
N ASN A 415 -11.51 19.41 -1.34
CA ASN A 415 -11.54 19.40 -2.80
C ASN A 415 -10.33 18.66 -3.40
N ALA A 416 -9.14 18.84 -2.83
CA ALA A 416 -7.95 18.07 -3.23
C ALA A 416 -8.15 16.57 -3.01
N ALA A 417 -8.74 16.18 -1.87
CA ALA A 417 -9.06 14.80 -1.57
C ALA A 417 -10.05 14.22 -2.61
N GLU A 418 -11.08 14.99 -2.93
CA GLU A 418 -12.14 14.65 -3.89
C GLU A 418 -11.57 14.39 -5.29
N ILE A 419 -10.86 15.36 -5.87
CA ILE A 419 -10.17 15.23 -7.18
C ILE A 419 -9.21 14.03 -7.15
N GLY A 420 -8.48 13.86 -6.05
CA GLY A 420 -7.54 12.76 -5.85
C GLY A 420 -8.20 11.38 -5.96
N MET A 421 -9.45 11.23 -5.52
CA MET A 421 -10.19 9.97 -5.65
C MET A 421 -10.96 9.85 -6.97
N GLU A 422 -11.53 10.94 -7.49
CA GLU A 422 -12.29 10.97 -8.74
C GLU A 422 -11.49 10.31 -9.88
N HIS A 423 -10.21 10.65 -10.00
CA HIS A 423 -9.29 10.10 -11.01
C HIS A 423 -8.84 8.65 -10.78
N ASN A 424 -9.40 7.98 -9.78
CA ASN A 424 -9.12 6.59 -9.42
C ASN A 424 -10.39 5.74 -9.30
N LEU A 425 -11.59 6.32 -9.46
CA LEU A 425 -12.85 5.56 -9.52
C LEU A 425 -12.84 4.57 -10.69
N GLY A 426 -13.33 3.35 -10.43
CA GLY A 426 -13.32 2.21 -11.33
C GLY A 426 -12.01 1.42 -11.37
N LEU A 427 -10.97 1.80 -10.61
CA LEU A 427 -9.70 1.05 -10.62
C LEU A 427 -9.85 -0.35 -10.00
N THR A 428 -9.71 -1.37 -10.84
CA THR A 428 -9.74 -2.80 -10.48
C THR A 428 -8.44 -3.26 -9.81
N CYS A 429 -8.49 -4.31 -8.98
CA CYS A 429 -7.30 -4.91 -8.37
C CYS A 429 -7.02 -6.28 -8.97
N ASP A 430 -6.24 -6.31 -10.04
CA ASP A 430 -5.92 -7.54 -10.78
C ASP A 430 -4.41 -7.62 -11.06
N PRO A 431 -3.61 -7.90 -10.02
CA PRO A 431 -2.17 -8.03 -10.16
C PRO A 431 -1.79 -9.28 -10.96
N ILE A 432 -0.73 -9.17 -11.78
CA ILE A 432 -0.23 -10.31 -12.54
C ILE A 432 0.34 -11.36 -11.58
N ASP A 433 -0.06 -12.61 -11.74
CA ASP A 433 0.34 -13.76 -10.90
C ASP A 433 0.05 -13.56 -9.39
N GLY A 434 -0.84 -12.64 -9.02
CA GLY A 434 -1.09 -12.31 -7.61
C GLY A 434 0.07 -11.60 -6.91
N LEU A 435 1.02 -11.05 -7.67
CA LEU A 435 2.19 -10.36 -7.11
C LEU A 435 1.93 -8.87 -7.00
N VAL A 436 2.32 -8.26 -5.87
CA VAL A 436 2.25 -6.79 -5.66
C VAL A 436 3.40 -6.09 -6.41
N GLN A 437 3.45 -6.27 -7.72
CA GLN A 437 4.48 -5.74 -8.62
C GLN A 437 3.83 -4.97 -9.77
N ILE A 438 3.17 -5.67 -10.69
CA ILE A 438 2.53 -5.08 -11.87
C ILE A 438 1.02 -5.28 -11.74
N PRO A 439 0.19 -4.23 -11.86
CA PRO A 439 0.52 -2.81 -12.10
C PRO A 439 0.76 -1.98 -10.82
N CYS A 440 0.97 -2.62 -9.66
CA CYS A 440 0.98 -1.95 -8.35
C CYS A 440 2.07 -0.89 -8.22
N ILE A 441 3.29 -1.18 -8.68
CA ILE A 441 4.44 -0.25 -8.61
C ILE A 441 4.15 1.02 -9.44
N GLU A 442 3.68 0.85 -10.68
CA GLU A 442 3.36 2.00 -11.54
C GLU A 442 2.18 2.80 -11.01
N ARG A 443 1.18 2.13 -10.42
CA ARG A 443 0.02 2.79 -9.82
C ARG A 443 0.41 3.71 -8.66
N ASN A 444 1.41 3.34 -7.85
CA ASN A 444 1.88 4.21 -6.77
C ASN A 444 2.63 5.44 -7.31
N ALA A 445 3.49 5.26 -8.32
CA ALA A 445 4.17 6.38 -8.98
C ALA A 445 3.18 7.38 -9.59
N LEU A 446 2.19 6.87 -10.32
CA LEU A 446 1.13 7.71 -10.91
C LEU A 446 0.24 8.31 -9.81
N GLY A 447 -0.04 7.58 -8.74
CA GLY A 447 -0.81 8.06 -7.59
C GLY A 447 -0.15 9.25 -6.90
N ALA A 448 1.17 9.21 -6.68
CA ALA A 448 1.90 10.33 -6.09
C ALA A 448 1.87 11.58 -6.98
N VAL A 449 2.03 11.42 -8.30
CA VAL A 449 1.93 12.52 -9.27
C VAL A 449 0.53 13.11 -9.32
N LYS A 450 -0.50 12.26 -9.38
CA LYS A 450 -1.90 12.69 -9.36
C LYS A 450 -2.20 13.46 -8.08
N ALA A 451 -1.69 13.01 -6.94
CA ALA A 451 -1.98 13.63 -5.66
C ALA A 451 -1.48 15.08 -5.57
N VAL A 452 -0.23 15.33 -5.99
CA VAL A 452 0.31 16.70 -6.05
C VAL A 452 -0.44 17.55 -7.07
N THR A 453 -0.81 16.97 -8.22
CA THR A 453 -1.57 17.69 -9.26
C THR A 453 -2.98 18.06 -8.77
N ALA A 454 -3.67 17.14 -8.09
CA ALA A 454 -4.99 17.36 -7.51
C ALA A 454 -4.96 18.47 -6.46
N ALA A 455 -3.96 18.46 -5.57
CA ALA A 455 -3.75 19.52 -4.61
C ALA A 455 -3.49 20.88 -5.28
N GLN A 456 -2.66 20.92 -6.33
CA GLN A 456 -2.42 22.15 -7.09
C GLN A 456 -3.69 22.69 -7.76
N LEU A 457 -4.55 21.83 -8.30
CA LEU A 457 -5.82 22.25 -8.89
C LEU A 457 -6.73 22.87 -7.82
N ALA A 458 -6.86 22.23 -6.66
CA ALA A 458 -7.67 22.73 -5.55
C ALA A 458 -7.15 24.06 -4.99
N LEU A 459 -5.83 24.20 -4.82
CA LEU A 459 -5.19 25.42 -4.31
C LEU A 459 -5.30 26.61 -5.28
N ASN A 460 -5.30 26.36 -6.59
CA ASN A 460 -5.51 27.39 -7.61
C ASN A 460 -7.00 27.71 -7.82
N GLY A 461 -7.91 26.92 -7.23
CA GLY A 461 -9.34 27.19 -7.17
C GLY A 461 -9.72 27.94 -5.89
N ASP A 462 -11.02 28.25 -5.77
CA ASP A 462 -11.63 28.85 -4.57
C ASP A 462 -12.11 27.80 -3.54
N GLY A 463 -11.83 26.51 -3.81
CA GLY A 463 -12.31 25.38 -3.02
C GLY A 463 -13.78 25.02 -3.26
N HIS A 464 -14.50 25.75 -4.13
CA HIS A 464 -15.88 25.46 -4.47
C HIS A 464 -15.93 24.36 -5.53
N HIS A 465 -16.49 23.21 -5.15
CA HIS A 465 -16.57 22.04 -6.01
C HIS A 465 -18.02 21.59 -6.16
N ARG A 466 -18.39 21.16 -7.36
CA ARG A 466 -19.77 20.70 -7.66
C ARG A 466 -20.03 19.28 -7.15
N VAL A 467 -18.98 18.47 -7.09
CA VAL A 467 -19.01 17.07 -6.66
C VAL A 467 -18.37 17.01 -5.29
N THR A 468 -19.12 16.60 -4.26
CA THR A 468 -18.59 16.56 -2.89
C THR A 468 -17.79 15.29 -2.62
N LEU A 469 -16.88 15.33 -1.64
CA LEU A 469 -16.12 14.15 -1.25
C LEU A 469 -17.02 12.99 -0.83
N ASP A 470 -18.12 13.27 -0.13
CA ASP A 470 -19.11 12.26 0.26
C ASP A 470 -19.76 11.57 -0.95
N GLN A 471 -20.05 12.32 -2.03
CA GLN A 471 -20.57 11.73 -3.27
C GLN A 471 -19.53 10.84 -3.95
N VAL A 472 -18.26 11.24 -3.91
CA VAL A 472 -17.16 10.42 -4.45
C VAL A 472 -16.95 9.14 -3.63
N ILE A 473 -17.01 9.22 -2.30
CA ILE A 473 -16.95 8.05 -1.40
C ILE A 473 -18.10 7.08 -1.69
N GLU A 474 -19.32 7.60 -1.83
CA GLU A 474 -20.50 6.79 -2.15
C GLU A 474 -20.39 6.15 -3.54
N THR A 475 -19.88 6.89 -4.52
CA THR A 475 -19.60 6.36 -5.86
C THR A 475 -18.55 5.26 -5.82
N MET A 476 -17.48 5.42 -5.03
CA MET A 476 -16.48 4.39 -4.79
C MET A 476 -17.12 3.12 -4.21
N ARG A 477 -18.02 3.26 -3.24
CA ARG A 477 -18.74 2.13 -2.62
C ARG A 477 -19.63 1.41 -3.63
N GLN A 478 -20.41 2.14 -4.43
CA GLN A 478 -21.29 1.56 -5.44
C GLN A 478 -20.49 0.84 -6.53
N THR A 479 -19.48 1.49 -7.10
CA THR A 479 -18.62 0.89 -8.13
C THR A 479 -17.87 -0.35 -7.62
N GLY A 480 -17.44 -0.37 -6.35
CA GLY A 480 -16.85 -1.56 -5.73
C GLY A 480 -17.83 -2.73 -5.57
N ASN A 481 -19.10 -2.44 -5.25
CA ASN A 481 -20.16 -3.46 -5.19
C ASN A 481 -20.49 -4.02 -6.58
N ASP A 482 -20.52 -3.16 -7.60
CA ASP A 482 -20.80 -3.54 -8.99
C ASP A 482 -19.62 -4.28 -9.65
N MET A 483 -18.41 -4.13 -9.09
CA MET A 483 -17.21 -4.78 -9.60
C MET A 483 -17.31 -6.31 -9.46
N GLN A 484 -17.19 -7.02 -10.58
CA GLN A 484 -17.21 -8.49 -10.57
C GLN A 484 -16.02 -9.04 -9.79
N ALA A 485 -16.22 -10.14 -9.05
CA ALA A 485 -15.21 -10.75 -8.20
C ALA A 485 -13.86 -11.00 -8.89
N LYS A 486 -13.86 -11.41 -10.17
CA LYS A 486 -12.64 -11.66 -10.96
C LYS A 486 -11.79 -10.42 -11.26
N TYR A 487 -12.34 -9.21 -11.09
CA TYR A 487 -11.61 -7.94 -11.24
C TYR A 487 -11.26 -7.32 -9.87
N LYS A 488 -11.61 -7.99 -8.78
CA LYS A 488 -11.07 -7.73 -7.44
C LYS A 488 -9.82 -8.59 -7.22
N GLU A 489 -9.28 -8.55 -6.01
CA GLU A 489 -8.07 -9.23 -5.54
C GLU A 489 -8.12 -10.77 -5.67
N THR A 490 -8.08 -11.29 -6.91
CA THR A 490 -8.21 -12.71 -7.24
C THR A 490 -7.24 -13.16 -8.33
N SER A 491 -6.64 -12.23 -9.07
CA SER A 491 -5.75 -12.49 -10.22
C SER A 491 -6.39 -13.33 -11.32
N GLN A 492 -7.72 -13.37 -11.39
CA GLN A 492 -8.49 -14.22 -12.30
C GLN A 492 -9.07 -13.44 -13.50
N GLY A 493 -8.63 -12.19 -13.71
CA GLY A 493 -9.25 -11.31 -14.68
C GLY A 493 -8.28 -10.44 -15.46
N GLY A 494 -8.85 -9.36 -16.02
CA GLY A 494 -8.16 -8.20 -16.59
C GLY A 494 -6.80 -8.45 -17.25
N LEU A 495 -5.77 -7.82 -16.66
CA LEU A 495 -4.41 -7.84 -17.15
C LEU A 495 -3.71 -9.15 -16.81
N SER A 496 -4.06 -9.79 -15.69
CA SER A 496 -3.39 -11.00 -15.21
C SER A 496 -3.58 -12.17 -16.18
N VAL A 497 -4.77 -12.31 -16.79
CA VAL A 497 -5.08 -13.39 -17.74
C VAL A 497 -4.62 -13.07 -19.17
N CYS A 498 -4.42 -11.79 -19.50
CA CYS A 498 -4.05 -11.37 -20.85
C CYS A 498 -2.53 -11.31 -21.07
N VAL A 499 -1.75 -11.17 -19.99
CA VAL A 499 -0.28 -11.08 -20.07
C VAL A 499 0.33 -12.44 -19.70
N PRO A 500 1.08 -13.09 -20.62
CA PRO A 500 1.77 -14.33 -20.29
C PRO A 500 2.86 -14.08 -19.24
N VAL A 501 2.88 -14.93 -18.22
CA VAL A 501 3.86 -14.88 -17.11
C VAL A 501 5.21 -15.51 -17.51
N CYS A 502 5.23 -16.28 -18.61
CA CYS A 502 6.43 -16.87 -19.22
C CYS A 502 6.25 -17.14 -20.72
#